data_AF-A0A7C9J389-F1
#
_entry.id   AF-A0A7C9J389-F1
#
_cell.length_a   1.000
_cell.length_b   1.000
_cell.length_c   1.000
_cell.angle_alpha   90.00
_cell.angle_beta   90.00
_cell.angle_gamma   90.00
#
_symmetry.space_group_name_H-M   'P 1'
#
loop_
_entity.id
_entity.type
_entity.pdbx_description
1 polymer ?
#
loop_
_entity_poly.entity_id
_entity_poly.type
_entity_poly.pdbx_seq_one_letter_code
_entity_poly.pdbx_strand_id
1 'polypeptide(L)'
;MRISKFSCPLIFLATFLAGCTTSPAPVVPHGQPISSTPDLSPYAHIELYAQNAGSAEPPLQMRSKFLVSSAQFEVSQLDGSPVGRLHVQPEACRDDPSPYCERRFTISGRLQAMNANLSCIVQVRNDSNVAYWSQTLSGLCQSQYGRVYTLQMFAR
;
A
#
# COMPACT_ATOMS: atom_id res chain seq x y z
N MET A 1 -50.17 68.03 4.66
CA MET A 1 -50.53 66.74 5.30
C MET A 1 -50.64 65.68 4.21
N ARG A 2 -50.14 64.47 4.47
CA ARG A 2 -49.71 63.40 3.54
C ARG A 2 -50.65 63.04 2.38
N ILE A 3 -50.08 62.95 1.18
CA ILE A 3 -50.35 61.89 0.19
C ILE A 3 -49.01 61.58 -0.48
N SER A 4 -48.55 60.33 -0.44
CA SER A 4 -48.23 59.61 -1.68
C SER A 4 -47.88 58.16 -1.40
N LYS A 5 -48.46 57.34 -2.27
CA LYS A 5 -48.48 55.89 -2.34
C LYS A 5 -47.39 55.45 -3.33
N PHE A 6 -46.90 54.23 -3.10
CA PHE A 6 -46.42 53.26 -4.09
C PHE A 6 -45.15 53.60 -4.88
N SER A 7 -44.17 52.69 -4.85
CA SER A 7 -43.98 51.68 -5.91
C SER A 7 -42.67 50.92 -5.67
N CYS A 8 -42.76 49.58 -5.59
CA CYS A 8 -41.65 48.67 -5.90
C CYS A 8 -41.53 48.67 -7.44
N PRO A 9 -40.32 48.57 -8.05
CA PRO A 9 -39.77 47.22 -8.21
C PRO A 9 -38.24 47.09 -8.41
N LEU A 10 -37.82 45.83 -8.47
CA LEU A 10 -36.73 45.24 -9.26
C LEU A 10 -35.25 45.39 -8.82
N ILE A 11 -34.77 44.34 -8.17
CA ILE A 11 -33.63 43.46 -8.54
C ILE A 11 -32.47 44.12 -9.30
N PHE A 12 -31.28 44.15 -8.67
CA PHE A 12 -30.02 43.91 -9.38
C PHE A 12 -29.08 43.02 -8.55
N LEU A 13 -28.87 41.84 -9.10
CA LEU A 13 -27.96 40.79 -8.68
C LEU A 13 -26.52 41.30 -8.87
N ALA A 14 -25.77 41.54 -7.79
CA ALA A 14 -24.34 41.82 -7.87
C ALA A 14 -23.58 40.51 -7.64
N THR A 15 -23.15 39.89 -8.74
CA THR A 15 -22.27 38.72 -8.77
C THR A 15 -20.90 39.06 -8.20
N PHE A 16 -20.56 38.49 -7.03
CA PHE A 16 -19.18 38.36 -6.58
C PHE A 16 -18.47 37.32 -7.47
N LEU A 17 -17.70 37.80 -8.45
CA LEU A 17 -16.72 36.98 -9.17
C LEU A 17 -15.49 36.79 -8.27
N ALA A 18 -15.58 35.85 -7.33
CA ALA A 18 -14.40 35.28 -6.70
C ALA A 18 -13.78 34.28 -7.68
N GLY A 19 -12.85 34.74 -8.50
CA GLY A 19 -12.03 33.87 -9.34
C GLY A 19 -11.09 33.03 -8.48
N CYS A 20 -11.47 31.79 -8.18
CA CYS A 20 -10.51 30.78 -7.76
C CYS A 20 -9.64 30.44 -8.97
N THR A 21 -8.45 31.04 -9.06
CA THR A 21 -7.39 30.53 -9.91
C THR A 21 -6.93 29.20 -9.33
N THR A 22 -7.63 28.12 -9.67
CA THR A 22 -7.12 26.77 -9.46
C THR A 22 -5.90 26.63 -10.37
N SER A 23 -4.71 26.73 -9.78
CA SER A 23 -3.47 26.29 -10.42
C SER A 23 -3.75 24.92 -11.05
N PRO A 24 -3.43 24.68 -12.34
CA PRO A 24 -3.56 23.35 -12.89
C PRO A 24 -2.74 22.43 -12.00
N ALA A 25 -3.39 21.38 -11.49
CA ALA A 25 -2.72 20.37 -10.70
C ALA A 25 -1.50 19.90 -11.50
N PRO A 26 -0.31 19.78 -10.89
CA PRO A 26 0.85 19.25 -11.60
C PRO A 26 0.45 17.91 -12.20
N VAL A 27 0.60 17.78 -13.52
CA VAL A 27 0.39 16.52 -14.24
C VAL A 27 1.43 15.56 -13.70
N VAL A 28 1.05 14.80 -12.67
CA VAL A 28 1.90 13.73 -12.21
C VAL A 28 1.88 12.68 -13.31
N PRO A 29 3.05 12.26 -13.85
CA PRO A 29 3.09 11.22 -14.85
C PRO A 29 2.34 10.02 -14.29
N HIS A 30 1.26 9.60 -14.95
CA HIS A 30 0.62 8.34 -14.61
C HIS A 30 1.68 7.26 -14.78
N GLY A 31 2.10 6.66 -13.65
CA GLY A 31 2.94 5.48 -13.64
C GLY A 31 2.40 4.45 -14.63
N GLN A 32 3.30 3.81 -15.37
CA GLN A 32 2.91 2.88 -16.42
C GLN A 32 2.00 1.79 -15.84
N PRO A 33 0.89 1.45 -16.52
CA PRO A 33 0.01 0.36 -16.09
C PRO A 33 0.82 -0.93 -16.00
N ILE A 34 0.79 -1.56 -14.82
CA ILE A 34 1.53 -2.80 -14.58
C ILE A 34 0.69 -3.97 -15.08
N SER A 35 1.06 -4.52 -16.24
CA SER A 35 0.39 -5.70 -16.80
C SER A 35 0.87 -7.05 -16.23
N SER A 36 1.99 -7.06 -15.51
CA SER A 36 2.69 -8.26 -15.00
C SER A 36 3.00 -8.17 -13.50
N THR A 37 3.28 -9.29 -12.83
CA THR A 37 3.75 -9.24 -11.43
C THR A 37 4.97 -8.31 -11.30
N PRO A 38 5.00 -7.37 -10.33
CA PRO A 38 6.16 -6.50 -10.13
C PRO A 38 7.39 -7.31 -9.71
N ASP A 39 8.56 -6.90 -10.17
CA ASP A 39 9.82 -7.46 -9.65
C ASP A 39 10.10 -6.88 -8.27
N LEU A 40 9.99 -7.71 -7.24
CA LEU A 40 10.22 -7.33 -5.84
C LEU A 40 11.55 -7.85 -5.30
N SER A 41 12.50 -8.21 -6.18
CA SER A 41 13.85 -8.64 -5.81
C SER A 41 14.63 -7.71 -4.87
N PRO A 42 14.45 -6.37 -4.89
CA PRO A 42 15.11 -5.46 -3.94
C PRO A 42 14.71 -5.66 -2.48
N TYR A 43 13.54 -6.26 -2.22
CA TYR A 43 13.01 -6.48 -0.88
C TYR A 43 13.65 -7.68 -0.20
N ALA A 44 14.94 -7.59 0.12
CA ALA A 44 15.71 -8.70 0.68
C ALA A 44 15.72 -8.76 2.22
N HIS A 45 15.20 -7.73 2.89
CA HIS A 45 15.18 -7.60 4.36
C HIS A 45 13.75 -7.49 4.87
N ILE A 46 13.43 -8.28 5.90
CA ILE A 46 12.10 -8.31 6.54
C ILE A 46 12.29 -8.13 8.04
N GLU A 47 11.42 -7.32 8.64
CA GLU A 47 11.33 -7.16 10.09
C GLU A 47 9.91 -7.46 10.58
N LEU A 48 9.84 -8.11 11.73
CA LEU A 48 8.60 -8.46 12.39
C LEU A 48 8.54 -7.82 13.78
N TYR A 49 7.54 -6.98 13.99
CA TYR A 49 7.31 -6.23 15.21
C TYR A 49 6.09 -6.79 15.92
N ALA A 50 6.21 -7.17 17.20
CA ALA A 50 5.02 -7.50 17.98
C ALA A 50 4.26 -6.20 18.32
N GLN A 51 2.95 -6.14 18.04
CA GLN A 51 2.19 -4.90 18.29
C GLN A 51 2.00 -4.60 19.78
N ASN A 52 2.20 -5.59 20.64
CA ASN A 52 2.14 -5.44 22.10
C ASN A 52 3.53 -5.47 22.75
N ALA A 53 4.61 -5.36 21.97
CA ALA A 53 5.95 -5.26 22.51
C ALA A 53 6.10 -3.95 23.30
N GLY A 54 6.77 -4.02 24.46
CA GLY A 54 7.26 -2.81 25.12
C GLY A 54 8.31 -2.12 24.25
N SER A 55 8.60 -0.84 24.51
CA SER A 55 9.53 -0.02 23.71
C SER A 55 10.97 -0.54 23.62
N ALA A 56 11.30 -1.63 24.32
CA ALA A 56 12.62 -2.22 24.41
C ALA A 56 12.76 -3.57 23.66
N GLU A 57 11.69 -4.12 23.10
CA GLU A 57 11.77 -5.40 22.38
C GLU A 57 12.23 -5.15 20.93
N PRO A 58 13.41 -5.66 20.52
CA PRO A 58 13.88 -5.48 19.16
C PRO A 58 13.01 -6.27 18.17
N PRO A 59 12.83 -5.79 16.93
CA PRO A 59 12.14 -6.57 15.90
C PRO A 59 12.91 -7.85 15.57
N LEU A 60 12.17 -8.90 15.21
CA LEU A 60 12.78 -10.08 14.62
C LEU A 60 13.15 -9.76 13.17
N GLN A 61 14.45 -9.82 12.87
CA GLN A 61 14.99 -9.60 11.54
C GLN A 61 15.10 -10.92 10.77
N MET A 62 14.73 -10.89 9.49
CA MET A 62 14.72 -12.03 8.57
C MET A 62 15.24 -11.60 7.21
N ARG A 63 15.72 -12.57 6.44
CA ARG A 63 16.09 -12.38 5.03
C ARG A 63 14.98 -12.92 4.15
N SER A 64 14.85 -12.34 2.97
CA SER A 64 14.02 -12.93 1.94
C SER A 64 14.68 -12.89 0.56
N LYS A 65 14.23 -13.80 -0.29
CA LYS A 65 14.65 -13.92 -1.68
C LYS A 65 13.40 -14.01 -2.54
N PHE A 66 13.22 -13.03 -3.43
CA PHE A 66 12.15 -13.08 -4.41
C PHE A 66 12.52 -14.01 -5.56
N LEU A 67 11.57 -14.87 -5.94
CA LEU A 67 11.66 -15.76 -7.09
C LEU A 67 10.68 -15.27 -8.15
N VAL A 68 11.20 -14.58 -9.16
CA VAL A 68 10.40 -13.99 -10.25
C VAL A 68 9.58 -15.06 -10.98
N SER A 69 10.15 -16.26 -11.18
CA SER A 69 9.49 -17.35 -11.92
C SER A 69 8.25 -17.92 -11.25
N SER A 70 8.14 -17.82 -9.92
CA SER A 70 7.00 -18.32 -9.14
C SER A 70 6.26 -17.23 -8.37
N ALA A 71 6.61 -15.96 -8.58
CA ALA A 71 6.03 -14.80 -7.92
C ALA A 71 5.92 -15.00 -6.39
N GLN A 72 7.03 -15.39 -5.74
CA GLN A 72 7.03 -15.66 -4.31
C GLN A 72 8.34 -15.22 -3.63
N PHE A 73 8.26 -14.93 -2.34
CA PHE A 73 9.40 -14.80 -1.44
C PHE A 73 9.65 -16.11 -0.72
N GLU A 74 10.90 -16.55 -0.71
CA GLU A 74 11.40 -17.49 0.28
C GLU A 74 11.98 -16.69 1.45
N VAL A 75 11.49 -16.95 2.65
CA VAL A 75 11.88 -16.22 3.86
C VAL A 75 12.68 -17.14 4.77
N SER A 76 13.80 -16.63 5.27
CA SER A 76 14.68 -17.33 6.20
C SER A 76 15.12 -16.41 7.34
N GLN A 77 15.53 -17.03 8.45
CA GLN A 77 16.20 -16.32 9.53
C GLN A 77 17.60 -15.87 9.08
N LEU A 78 18.24 -15.00 9.88
CA LEU A 78 19.58 -14.49 9.56
C LEU A 78 20.66 -15.59 9.53
N ASP A 79 20.44 -16.71 10.22
CA ASP A 79 21.28 -17.90 10.23
C ASP A 79 21.07 -18.80 8.99
N GLY A 80 20.10 -18.48 8.13
CA GLY A 80 19.74 -19.25 6.94
C GLY A 80 18.63 -20.29 7.15
N SER A 81 18.15 -20.49 8.37
CA SER A 81 17.06 -21.42 8.67
C SER A 81 15.76 -21.00 7.97
N PRO A 82 15.05 -21.89 7.27
CA PRO A 82 13.83 -21.52 6.55
C PRO A 82 12.70 -21.17 7.52
N VAL A 83 12.02 -20.06 7.25
CA VAL A 83 10.86 -19.58 8.03
C VAL A 83 9.57 -19.87 7.29
N GLY A 84 9.55 -19.71 5.96
CA GLY A 84 8.35 -19.94 5.18
C GLY A 84 8.38 -19.26 3.83
N ARG A 85 7.18 -19.09 3.26
CA ARG A 85 7.00 -18.52 1.92
C ARG A 85 5.85 -17.52 1.91
N LEU A 86 6.03 -16.47 1.13
CA LEU A 86 4.99 -15.48 0.85
C LEU A 86 4.76 -15.38 -0.66
N HIS A 87 3.52 -15.51 -1.12
CA HIS A 87 3.14 -15.49 -2.53
C HIS A 87 2.61 -14.12 -2.92
N VAL A 88 2.98 -13.65 -4.10
CA VAL A 88 2.50 -12.41 -4.71
C VAL A 88 1.35 -12.77 -5.64
N GLN A 89 0.17 -12.21 -5.38
CA GLN A 89 -1.04 -12.50 -6.15
C GLN A 89 -1.74 -11.19 -6.54
N PRO A 90 -2.35 -11.12 -7.73
CA PRO A 90 -3.22 -10.01 -8.09
C PRO A 90 -4.52 -10.07 -7.26
N GLU A 91 -4.83 -9.00 -6.54
CA GLU A 91 -6.08 -8.81 -5.80
C GLU A 91 -7.19 -8.22 -6.70
N ALA A 92 -6.82 -7.33 -7.62
CA ALA A 92 -7.72 -6.72 -8.59
C ALA A 92 -7.26 -7.03 -10.02
N CYS A 93 -8.21 -7.05 -10.97
CA CYS A 93 -7.92 -7.30 -12.39
C CYS A 93 -7.24 -8.65 -12.68
N ARG A 94 -7.52 -9.68 -11.87
CA ARG A 94 -6.86 -10.99 -12.00
C ARG A 94 -7.14 -11.65 -13.35
N ASP A 95 -8.41 -11.68 -13.76
CA ASP A 95 -8.86 -12.35 -14.98
C ASP A 95 -9.17 -11.37 -16.13
N ASP A 96 -8.85 -10.08 -15.95
CA ASP A 96 -9.08 -9.06 -16.96
C ASP A 96 -7.93 -9.07 -17.99
N PRO A 97 -8.21 -9.36 -19.28
CA PRO A 97 -7.21 -9.38 -20.34
C PRO A 97 -6.74 -7.98 -20.75
N SER A 98 -7.40 -6.91 -20.28
CA SER A 98 -7.07 -5.54 -20.60
C SER A 98 -5.69 -5.15 -20.07
N PRO A 99 -4.80 -4.59 -20.91
CA PRO A 99 -3.53 -4.03 -20.45
C PRO A 99 -3.72 -2.74 -19.64
N TYR A 100 -4.92 -2.15 -19.66
CA TYR A 100 -5.27 -0.92 -18.94
C TYR A 100 -5.83 -1.18 -17.54
N CYS A 101 -6.02 -2.45 -17.15
CA CYS A 101 -6.52 -2.76 -15.82
C CYS A 101 -5.38 -2.61 -14.80
N GLU A 102 -5.53 -1.67 -13.87
CA GLU A 102 -4.56 -1.44 -12.80
C GLU A 102 -4.55 -2.61 -11.82
N ARG A 103 -3.61 -3.53 -12.02
CA ARG A 103 -3.41 -4.68 -11.12
C ARG A 103 -2.88 -4.20 -9.78
N ARG A 104 -3.62 -4.52 -8.72
CA ARG A 104 -3.17 -4.41 -7.33
C ARG A 104 -2.65 -5.76 -6.89
N PHE A 105 -1.52 -5.78 -6.22
CA PHE A 105 -0.89 -7.03 -5.78
C PHE A 105 -0.88 -7.11 -4.25
N THR A 106 -1.07 -8.31 -3.75
CA THR A 106 -0.96 -8.63 -2.33
C THR A 106 0.10 -9.72 -2.17
N ILE A 107 0.94 -9.57 -1.15
CA ILE A 107 1.88 -10.59 -0.70
C ILE A 107 1.23 -11.31 0.48
N SER A 108 1.03 -12.62 0.39
CA SER A 108 0.39 -13.39 1.46
C SER A 108 1.00 -14.77 1.64
N GLY A 109 1.00 -15.30 2.86
CA GLY A 109 1.56 -16.62 3.11
C GLY A 109 1.68 -16.96 4.58
N ARG A 110 2.42 -18.04 4.86
CA ARG A 110 2.66 -18.53 6.22
C ARG A 110 4.13 -18.48 6.56
N LEU A 111 4.45 -17.95 7.73
CA LEU A 111 5.79 -17.87 8.30
C LEU A 111 5.81 -18.60 9.66
N GLN A 112 6.84 -19.40 9.91
CA GLN A 112 7.06 -20.07 11.18
C GLN A 112 8.20 -19.35 11.93
N ALA A 113 7.83 -18.46 12.83
CA ALA A 113 8.76 -17.61 13.57
C ALA A 113 8.32 -17.46 15.02
N MET A 114 9.27 -17.22 15.94
CA MET A 114 9.00 -17.03 17.38
C MET A 114 8.13 -18.16 17.99
N ASN A 115 8.38 -19.41 17.57
CA ASN A 115 7.61 -20.59 17.98
C ASN A 115 6.11 -20.53 17.66
N ALA A 116 5.71 -19.76 16.64
CA ALA A 116 4.32 -19.66 16.19
C ALA A 116 4.22 -19.75 14.66
N ASN A 117 3.08 -20.25 14.17
CA ASN A 117 2.69 -20.10 12.78
C ASN A 117 1.95 -18.78 12.61
N LEU A 118 2.46 -17.96 11.71
CA LEU A 118 1.97 -16.63 11.40
C LEU A 118 1.34 -16.65 10.01
N SER A 119 0.10 -16.19 9.90
CA SER A 119 -0.55 -15.89 8.62
C SER A 119 -0.34 -14.43 8.30
N CYS A 120 0.35 -14.15 7.18
CA CYS A 120 0.79 -12.80 6.83
C CYS A 120 0.10 -12.28 5.57
N ILE A 121 -0.19 -10.99 5.56
CA ILE A 121 -0.72 -10.26 4.41
C ILE A 121 -0.07 -8.86 4.33
N VAL A 122 0.44 -8.49 3.17
CA VAL A 122 1.08 -7.20 2.88
C VAL A 122 0.50 -6.69 1.58
N GLN A 123 0.05 -5.44 1.55
CA GLN A 123 -0.44 -4.82 0.33
C GLN A 123 0.70 -4.16 -0.42
N VAL A 124 0.85 -4.47 -1.71
CA VAL A 124 1.82 -3.82 -2.58
C VAL A 124 1.15 -2.56 -3.12
N ARG A 125 1.43 -1.42 -2.49
CA ARG A 125 1.00 -0.12 -3.00
C ARG A 125 1.82 0.22 -4.24
N ASN A 126 1.14 0.22 -5.38
CA ASN A 126 1.67 0.73 -6.63
C ASN A 126 1.05 2.12 -6.86
N ASP A 127 1.47 3.10 -6.07
CA ASP A 127 1.06 4.48 -6.31
C ASP A 127 1.79 4.98 -7.56
N SER A 128 1.04 5.45 -8.55
CA SER A 128 1.52 5.92 -9.86
C SER A 128 2.65 6.96 -9.80
N ASN A 129 2.86 7.57 -8.63
CA ASN A 129 3.79 8.67 -8.41
C ASN A 129 5.12 8.22 -7.78
N VAL A 130 5.18 7.01 -7.23
CA VAL A 130 6.35 6.49 -6.51
C VAL A 130 6.51 5.03 -6.90
N ALA A 131 7.49 4.74 -7.76
CA ALA A 131 7.87 3.38 -8.05
C ALA A 131 8.07 2.61 -6.73
N TYR A 132 7.42 1.45 -6.59
CA TYR A 132 7.40 0.67 -5.36
C TYR A 132 8.81 0.46 -4.76
N TRP A 133 9.85 0.44 -5.58
CA TRP A 133 11.28 0.32 -5.27
C TRP A 133 11.82 1.18 -4.12
N SER A 134 11.20 2.32 -3.76
CA SER A 134 11.68 3.19 -2.68
C SER A 134 10.85 3.14 -1.39
N GLN A 135 9.82 2.30 -1.33
CA GLN A 135 8.90 2.23 -0.20
C GLN A 135 9.13 1.00 0.67
N THR A 136 9.04 1.17 1.99
CA THR A 136 8.87 0.05 2.92
C THR A 136 7.46 -0.51 2.77
N LEU A 137 7.35 -1.79 2.37
CA LEU A 137 6.07 -2.47 2.34
C LEU A 137 5.70 -2.91 3.75
N SER A 138 4.51 -2.54 4.21
CA SER A 138 4.02 -2.86 5.55
C SER A 138 2.76 -3.70 5.48
N GLY A 139 2.68 -4.71 6.33
CA GLY A 139 1.56 -5.62 6.43
C GLY A 139 1.38 -6.17 7.83
N LEU A 140 0.46 -7.12 7.97
CA LEU A 140 0.11 -7.72 9.24
C LEU A 140 0.32 -9.23 9.17
N CYS A 141 0.83 -9.77 10.27
CA CYS A 141 0.93 -11.19 10.51
C CYS A 141 0.15 -11.53 11.78
N GLN A 142 -0.71 -12.54 11.72
CA GLN A 142 -1.48 -13.01 12.86
C GLN A 142 -1.05 -14.43 13.23
N SER A 143 -0.75 -14.65 14.51
CA SER A 143 -0.47 -16.00 15.00
C SER A 143 -1.74 -16.82 15.18
N GLN A 144 -1.59 -18.13 15.17
CA GLN A 144 -2.66 -19.07 15.55
C GLN A 144 -3.23 -18.84 16.96
N TYR A 145 -2.52 -18.09 17.81
CA TYR A 145 -2.94 -17.73 19.18
C TYR A 145 -3.57 -16.33 19.27
N GLY A 146 -3.86 -15.69 18.13
CA GLY A 146 -4.50 -14.37 18.07
C GLY A 146 -3.58 -13.17 18.31
N ARG A 147 -2.25 -13.37 18.41
CA ARG A 147 -1.29 -12.26 18.51
C ARG A 147 -1.06 -11.64 17.15
N VAL A 148 -1.00 -10.31 17.10
CA VAL A 148 -0.79 -9.54 15.88
C VAL A 148 0.62 -8.97 15.86
N TYR A 149 1.23 -9.05 14.69
CA TYR A 149 2.57 -8.55 14.40
C TYR A 149 2.50 -7.67 13.16
N THR A 150 3.28 -6.60 13.14
CA THR A 150 3.52 -5.80 11.94
C THR A 150 4.71 -6.39 11.20
N LEU A 151 4.54 -6.69 9.92
CA LEU A 151 5.63 -7.12 9.04
C LEU A 151 6.03 -5.94 8.16
N GLN A 152 7.32 -5.64 8.11
CA GLN A 152 7.90 -4.62 7.25
C GLN A 152 8.93 -5.24 6.32
N MET A 153 8.87 -4.90 5.03
CA MET A 153 9.82 -5.33 4.01
C MET A 153 10.52 -4.10 3.46
N PHE A 154 11.84 -4.14 3.39
CA PHE A 154 12.68 -3.00 3.01
C PHE A 154 13.37 -3.28 1.69
N ALA A 155 13.22 -2.34 0.75
CA ALA A 155 14.04 -2.29 -0.45
C ALA A 155 15.46 -1.84 -0.08
N ARG A 156 16.47 -2.45 -0.72
CA ARG A 156 17.88 -2.08 -0.58
C ARG A 156 18.31 -1.04 -1.60
#